data_AF-A0A176XBH9-F1
#
_entry.id   AF-A0A176XBH9-F1
#
_cell.length_a   1.000
_cell.length_b   1.000
_cell.length_c   1.000
_cell.angle_alpha   90.00
_cell.angle_beta   90.00
_cell.angle_gamma   90.00
#
_symmetry.space_group_name_H-M   'P 1'
#
loop_
_entity.id
_entity.type
_entity.pdbx_description
1 polymer ?
#
loop_
_entity_poly.entity_id
_entity_poly.type
_entity_poly.pdbx_seq_one_letter_code
_entity_poly.pdbx_strand_id
1 'polypeptide(L)'
;MTLSGQEQQALPAPGGADIAAAIHLVRDIVLQSALDCACRDKVHEALRELEDFERQRNIVKLLAAAREERRKIGLLTEMLADFAEDDTVDKGIVETASLMFLDIAAAAQEGSRILGDALSLRTGE
;
A
#
# COMPACT_ATOMS: atom_id res chain seq x y z
N MET A 1 34.39 -26.54 -17.16
CA MET A 1 33.14 -26.35 -17.92
C MET A 1 31.97 -26.74 -17.02
N THR A 2 31.31 -25.76 -16.41
CA THR A 2 29.97 -25.82 -15.78
C THR A 2 29.60 -24.36 -15.46
N LEU A 3 28.99 -23.67 -16.43
CA LEU A 3 27.55 -23.33 -16.49
C LEU A 3 27.14 -22.33 -15.40
N SER A 4 27.29 -21.05 -15.77
CA SER A 4 26.74 -19.89 -15.09
C SER A 4 25.22 -20.01 -14.97
N GLY A 5 24.72 -20.04 -13.73
CA GLY A 5 23.30 -19.84 -13.46
C GLY A 5 22.98 -18.35 -13.60
N GLN A 6 22.38 -17.96 -14.72
CA GLN A 6 21.74 -16.65 -14.83
C GLN A 6 20.48 -16.66 -13.96
N GLU A 7 20.52 -15.90 -12.86
CA GLU A 7 19.33 -15.50 -12.13
C GLU A 7 18.40 -14.78 -13.11
N GLN A 8 17.29 -15.44 -13.47
CA GLN A 8 16.15 -14.79 -14.10
C GLN A 8 15.55 -13.83 -13.07
N GLN A 9 16.03 -12.58 -13.10
CA GLN A 9 15.37 -11.47 -12.43
C GLN A 9 13.97 -11.33 -13.04
N ALA A 10 12.96 -11.83 -12.33
CA ALA A 10 11.58 -11.53 -12.63
C ALA A 10 11.41 -10.01 -12.57
N LEU A 11 11.02 -9.40 -13.68
CA LEU A 11 10.67 -7.99 -13.71
C LEU A 11 9.63 -7.75 -12.60
N PRO A 12 9.84 -6.78 -11.68
CA PRO A 12 8.86 -6.51 -10.65
C PRO A 12 7.52 -6.19 -11.32
N ALA A 13 6.44 -6.76 -10.80
CA ALA A 13 5.11 -6.45 -11.31
C ALA A 13 4.92 -4.92 -11.22
N PRO A 14 4.47 -4.26 -12.31
CA PRO A 14 4.32 -2.81 -12.32
C PRO A 14 3.46 -2.36 -11.13
N GLY A 15 3.94 -1.34 -10.42
CA GLY A 15 3.22 -0.73 -9.32
C GLY A 15 1.93 -0.06 -9.81
N GLY A 16 1.02 0.30 -8.89
CA GLY A 16 -0.22 1.00 -9.27
C GLY A 16 0.03 2.29 -10.05
N ALA A 17 1.13 3.00 -9.74
CA ALA A 17 1.55 4.22 -10.46
C ALA A 17 1.99 3.94 -11.91
N ASP A 18 2.67 2.80 -12.16
CA ASP A 18 3.13 2.41 -13.50
C ASP A 18 1.95 2.10 -14.42
N ILE A 19 0.90 1.49 -13.87
CA ILE A 19 -0.32 1.16 -14.61
C ILE A 19 -1.13 2.41 -14.93
N ALA A 20 -1.28 3.34 -13.99
CA ALA A 20 -1.96 4.61 -14.25
C ALA A 20 -1.25 5.41 -15.37
N ALA A 21 0.08 5.49 -15.33
CA ALA A 21 0.87 6.14 -16.38
C ALA A 21 0.69 5.46 -17.75
N ALA A 22 0.67 4.12 -17.78
CA ALA A 22 0.42 3.36 -19.00
C ALA A 22 -1.00 3.61 -19.56
N ILE A 23 -2.02 3.66 -18.70
CA ILE A 23 -3.40 3.98 -19.11
C ILE A 23 -3.46 5.37 -19.73
N HIS A 24 -2.84 6.38 -19.11
CA HIS A 24 -2.79 7.73 -19.65
C HIS A 24 -2.09 7.78 -21.01
N LEU A 25 -0.94 7.09 -21.14
CA LEU A 25 -0.23 7.00 -22.41
C LEU A 25 -1.08 6.35 -23.51
N VAL A 26 -1.75 5.24 -23.22
CA VAL A 26 -2.62 4.56 -24.20
C VAL A 26 -3.80 5.45 -24.57
N ARG A 27 -4.42 6.13 -23.59
CA ARG A 27 -5.49 7.09 -23.83
C ARG A 27 -5.02 8.20 -24.77
N ASP A 28 -3.87 8.81 -24.52
CA ASP A 28 -3.33 9.89 -25.34
C ASP A 28 -3.03 9.42 -26.77
N ILE A 29 -2.41 8.25 -26.93
CA ILE A 29 -2.13 7.67 -28.25
C ILE A 29 -3.43 7.44 -29.02
N VAL A 30 -4.44 6.84 -28.39
CA VAL A 30 -5.73 6.52 -29.03
C VAL A 30 -6.49 7.80 -29.40
N LEU A 31 -6.47 8.81 -28.52
CA LEU A 31 -7.11 10.10 -28.78
C LEU A 31 -6.41 10.89 -29.91
N GLN A 32 -5.09 10.73 -30.08
CA GLN A 32 -4.32 11.41 -31.12
C GLN A 32 -4.32 10.67 -32.47
N SER A 33 -4.51 9.35 -32.47
CA SER A 33 -4.38 8.52 -33.68
C SER A 33 -5.70 8.05 -34.28
N ALA A 34 -6.80 8.05 -33.52
CA ALA A 34 -8.08 7.55 -34.01
C ALA A 34 -8.96 8.67 -34.62
N LEU A 35 -9.39 8.46 -35.87
CA LEU A 35 -10.62 9.07 -36.39
C LEU A 35 -11.79 8.72 -35.45
N ASP A 36 -12.78 9.62 -35.31
CA ASP A 36 -14.01 9.41 -34.51
C ASP A 36 -14.76 8.15 -35.00
N CYS A 37 -14.36 7.00 -34.50
CA CYS A 37 -14.87 5.69 -34.84
C CYS A 37 -15.24 4.94 -33.57
N ALA A 38 -16.19 4.02 -33.68
CA ALA A 38 -16.66 3.22 -32.54
C ALA A 38 -15.54 2.44 -31.81
N CYS A 39 -14.38 2.24 -32.44
CA CYS A 39 -13.22 1.63 -31.80
C CYS A 39 -12.65 2.54 -30.69
N ARG A 40 -12.65 3.86 -30.89
CA ARG A 40 -12.19 4.84 -29.89
C ARG A 40 -13.05 4.79 -28.63
N ASP A 41 -14.37 4.76 -28.79
CA ASP A 41 -15.30 4.69 -27.65
C ASP A 41 -15.12 3.40 -26.85
N LYS A 42 -14.96 2.26 -27.53
CA LYS A 42 -14.72 0.96 -26.89
C LYS A 42 -13.42 0.94 -26.10
N VAL A 43 -12.35 1.50 -26.66
CA VAL A 43 -11.05 1.58 -25.96
C VAL A 43 -11.15 2.53 -24.77
N HIS A 44 -11.82 3.68 -24.92
CA HIS A 44 -12.01 4.62 -23.83
C HIS A 44 -12.80 4.01 -22.67
N GLU A 45 -13.85 3.24 -22.96
CA GLU A 45 -14.62 2.52 -21.94
C GLU A 45 -13.76 1.45 -21.25
N ALA A 46 -13.03 0.63 -22.02
CA ALA A 46 -12.15 -0.38 -21.45
C ALA A 46 -11.06 0.22 -20.53
N LEU A 47 -10.52 1.39 -20.89
CA LEU A 47 -9.55 2.10 -20.04
C LEU A 47 -10.20 2.64 -18.76
N ARG A 48 -11.45 3.12 -18.81
CA ARG A 48 -12.19 3.55 -17.62
C ARG A 48 -12.46 2.39 -16.66
N GLU A 49 -12.92 1.26 -17.18
CA GLU A 49 -13.12 0.05 -16.38
C GLU A 49 -11.81 -0.37 -15.70
N LEU A 50 -10.69 -0.33 -16.44
CA LEU A 50 -9.37 -0.65 -15.89
C LEU A 50 -8.93 0.33 -14.79
N GLU A 51 -9.16 1.63 -14.96
CA GLU A 51 -8.90 2.65 -13.91
C GLU A 51 -9.68 2.34 -12.63
N ASP A 52 -10.96 1.98 -12.76
CA ASP A 52 -11.81 1.63 -11.63
C ASP A 52 -11.34 0.33 -10.94
N PHE A 53 -10.97 -0.69 -11.70
CA PHE A 53 -10.39 -1.92 -11.16
C PHE A 53 -9.09 -1.66 -10.39
N GLU A 54 -8.20 -0.84 -10.96
CA GLU A 54 -6.93 -0.48 -10.33
C GLU A 54 -7.12 0.33 -9.05
N ARG A 55 -8.04 1.31 -9.06
CA ARG A 55 -8.42 2.06 -7.87
C ARG A 55 -8.92 1.12 -6.77
N GLN A 56 -9.85 0.22 -7.09
CA GLN A 56 -10.40 -0.73 -6.12
C GLN A 56 -9.32 -1.68 -5.59
N ARG A 57 -8.43 -2.18 -6.46
CA ARG A 57 -7.30 -3.03 -6.08
C ARG A 57 -6.37 -2.32 -5.09
N ASN A 58 -6.07 -1.04 -5.34
CA ASN A 58 -5.21 -0.24 -4.46
C ASN A 58 -5.86 0.02 -3.10
N ILE A 59 -7.17 0.33 -3.07
CA ILE A 59 -7.93 0.46 -1.82
C ILE A 59 -7.84 -0.83 -0.99
N VAL A 60 -8.03 -2.00 -1.61
CA VAL A 60 -7.93 -3.29 -0.89
C VAL A 60 -6.54 -3.50 -0.28
N LYS A 61 -5.47 -3.16 -1.02
CA LYS A 61 -4.09 -3.24 -0.52
C LYS A 61 -3.86 -2.31 0.67
N LEU A 62 -4.31 -1.05 0.60
CA LEU A 62 -4.21 -0.09 1.70
C LEU A 62 -4.96 -0.59 2.94
N LEU A 63 -6.19 -1.09 2.78
CA LEU A 63 -6.96 -1.65 3.89
C LEU A 63 -6.27 -2.88 4.51
N ALA A 64 -5.59 -3.71 3.72
CA ALA A 64 -4.80 -4.81 4.25
C ALA A 64 -3.59 -4.30 5.06
N ALA A 65 -2.88 -3.29 4.57
CA ALA A 65 -1.76 -2.67 5.28
C ALA A 65 -2.20 -2.01 6.60
N ALA A 66 -3.32 -1.29 6.62
CA ALA A 66 -3.87 -0.71 7.85
C ALA A 66 -4.25 -1.77 8.90
N ARG A 67 -4.76 -2.94 8.46
CA ARG A 67 -5.03 -4.07 9.37
C ARG A 67 -3.74 -4.65 9.97
N GLU A 68 -2.65 -4.60 9.22
CA GLU A 68 -1.34 -5.02 9.69
C GLU A 68 -0.78 -4.06 10.74
N GLU A 69 -0.91 -2.73 10.55
CA GLU A 69 -0.56 -1.76 11.60
C GLU A 69 -1.38 -1.97 12.88
N ARG A 70 -2.69 -2.22 12.75
CA ARG A 70 -3.54 -2.60 13.91
C ARG A 70 -3.03 -3.87 14.60
N ARG A 71 -2.56 -4.86 13.85
CA ARG A 71 -2.01 -6.12 14.40
C ARG A 71 -0.71 -5.87 15.17
N LYS A 72 0.18 -5.02 14.64
CA LYS A 72 1.43 -4.61 15.32
C LYS A 72 1.14 -3.92 16.65
N ILE A 73 0.18 -2.99 16.67
CA ILE A 73 -0.26 -2.32 17.91
C ILE A 73 -0.73 -3.34 18.94
N GLY A 74 -1.53 -4.33 18.51
CA GLY A 74 -2.00 -5.41 19.39
C GLY A 74 -0.85 -6.17 20.05
N LEU A 75 0.14 -6.61 19.25
CA LEU A 75 1.32 -7.31 19.75
C LEU A 75 2.15 -6.46 20.73
N LEU A 76 2.39 -5.19 20.40
CA LEU A 76 3.15 -4.28 21.27
C LEU A 76 2.40 -4.02 22.58
N THR A 77 1.07 -3.95 22.53
CA THR A 77 0.24 -3.79 23.74
C THR A 77 0.27 -5.04 24.60
N GLU A 78 0.24 -6.23 24.00
CA GLU A 78 0.42 -7.50 24.72
C GLU A 78 1.79 -7.56 25.41
N MET A 79 2.87 -7.16 24.73
CA MET A 79 4.21 -7.09 25.33
C MET A 79 4.31 -6.04 26.45
N LEU A 80 3.61 -4.92 26.32
CA LEU A 80 3.54 -3.90 27.37
C LEU A 80 2.78 -4.37 28.62
N ALA A 81 1.95 -5.41 28.54
CA ALA A 81 1.27 -5.94 29.73
C ALA A 81 2.27 -6.40 30.79
N ASP A 82 3.45 -6.89 30.38
CA ASP A 82 4.54 -7.30 31.27
C ASP A 82 5.20 -6.11 32.00
N PHE A 83 4.93 -4.87 31.58
CA PHE A 83 5.46 -3.65 32.20
C PHE A 83 4.68 -3.22 33.46
N ALA A 84 3.55 -3.85 33.77
CA ALA A 84 2.82 -3.65 35.01
C ALA A 84 2.99 -4.93 35.84
N GLU A 85 3.62 -4.90 37.02
CA GLU A 85 2.82 -4.95 38.26
C GLU A 85 3.67 -4.75 39.53
N ASP A 86 4.97 -4.43 39.43
CA ASP A 86 5.86 -4.37 40.59
C ASP A 86 6.66 -3.06 40.65
N ASP A 87 6.86 -2.52 41.86
CA ASP A 87 7.55 -1.24 42.09
C ASP A 87 9.08 -1.32 41.85
N THR A 88 9.60 -2.51 41.56
CA THR A 88 11.02 -2.77 41.27
C THR A 88 11.26 -2.97 39.78
N VAL A 89 11.06 -1.92 38.99
CA VAL A 89 11.37 -1.93 37.55
C VAL A 89 12.82 -1.48 37.33
N ASP A 90 13.64 -2.30 36.68
CA ASP A 90 15.00 -1.91 36.30
C ASP A 90 15.00 -0.91 35.11
N LYS A 91 16.12 -0.18 34.94
CA LYS A 91 16.27 0.84 33.90
C LYS A 91 16.02 0.30 32.48
N GLY A 92 16.45 -0.93 32.19
CA GLY A 92 16.32 -1.55 30.88
C GLY A 92 14.87 -1.87 30.52
N ILE A 93 14.08 -2.28 31.51
CA ILE A 93 12.63 -2.50 31.34
C ILE A 93 11.92 -1.16 31.04
N VAL A 94 12.26 -0.08 31.75
CA VAL A 94 11.71 1.27 31.47
C VAL A 94 12.08 1.75 30.06
N GLU A 95 13.34 1.60 29.65
CA GLU A 95 13.79 1.96 28.30
C GLU A 95 13.04 1.16 27.23
N THR A 96 12.87 -0.15 27.44
CA THR A 96 12.15 -1.03 26.52
C THR A 96 10.68 -0.64 26.38
N ALA A 97 9.98 -0.41 27.50
CA ALA A 97 8.60 0.04 27.48
C ALA A 97 8.45 1.40 26.79
N SER A 98 9.38 2.33 27.03
CA SER A 98 9.40 3.62 26.32
C SER A 98 9.53 3.46 24.81
N LEU A 99 10.37 2.54 24.32
CA LEU A 99 10.50 2.25 22.89
C LEU A 99 9.21 1.63 22.33
N MET A 100 8.57 0.71 23.06
CA MET A 100 7.30 0.10 22.64
C MET A 100 6.18 1.14 22.49
N PHE A 101 6.09 2.13 23.39
CA PHE A 101 5.14 3.24 23.23
C PHE A 101 5.41 4.06 21.96
N LEU A 102 6.68 4.32 21.64
CA LEU A 102 7.06 5.01 20.40
C LEU A 102 6.68 4.20 19.17
N ASP A 103 6.90 2.88 19.19
CA ASP A 103 6.53 1.98 18.10
C ASP A 103 5.01 1.89 17.91
N ILE A 104 4.23 1.88 18.99
CA ILE A 104 2.76 1.96 18.94
C ILE A 104 2.33 3.29 18.30
N ALA A 105 2.92 4.41 18.72
CA ALA A 105 2.60 5.71 18.17
C ALA A 105 2.92 5.78 16.66
N ALA A 106 4.07 5.24 16.24
CA ALA A 106 4.46 5.17 14.84
C ALA A 106 3.49 4.29 14.02
N ALA A 107 3.14 3.10 14.50
CA ALA A 107 2.18 2.22 13.85
C ALA A 107 0.77 2.87 13.75
N ALA A 108 0.34 3.60 14.78
CA ALA A 108 -0.92 4.31 14.77
C ALA A 108 -0.94 5.46 13.75
N GLN A 109 0.15 6.24 13.68
CA GLN A 109 0.31 7.31 12.69
C GLN A 109 0.30 6.75 11.27
N GLU A 110 1.03 5.67 11.02
CA GLU A 110 1.09 5.03 9.71
C GLU A 110 -0.27 4.42 9.32
N GLY A 111 -0.96 3.75 10.25
CA GLY A 111 -2.32 3.27 10.02
C GLY A 111 -3.29 4.39 9.66
N SER A 112 -3.20 5.54 10.33
CA SER A 112 -4.00 6.72 10.00
C SER A 112 -3.68 7.27 8.60
N ARG A 113 -2.39 7.35 8.25
CA ARG A 113 -1.93 7.83 6.94
C ARG A 113 -2.46 6.93 5.81
N ILE A 114 -2.32 5.61 5.94
CA ILE A 114 -2.80 4.61 4.98
C ILE A 114 -4.32 4.71 4.77
N LEU A 115 -5.08 4.89 5.86
CA LEU A 115 -6.54 5.05 5.78
C LEU A 115 -6.93 6.38 5.11
N GLY A 116 -6.15 7.45 5.32
CA GLY A 116 -6.27 8.70 4.59
C GLY A 116 -6.11 8.49 3.08
N ASP A 117 -5.04 7.82 2.65
CA ASP A 117 -4.79 7.51 1.24
C ASP A 117 -5.95 6.69 0.63
N ALA A 118 -6.47 5.71 1.38
CA ALA A 118 -7.58 4.88 0.93
C ALA A 118 -8.89 5.69 0.79
N LEU A 119 -9.09 6.71 1.63
CA LEU A 119 -10.24 7.60 1.54
C LEU A 119 -10.15 8.50 0.32
N SER A 120 -8.99 9.11 0.05
CA SER A 120 -8.76 9.95 -1.14
C SER A 120 -9.04 9.18 -2.43
N LEU A 121 -8.57 7.93 -2.51
CA LEU A 121 -8.88 7.06 -3.66
C LEU A 121 -10.38 6.75 -3.80
N ARG A 122 -11.16 6.76 -2.71
CA ARG A 122 -12.62 6.57 -2.77
C ARG A 122 -13.38 7.85 -3.15
N THR A 123 -12.89 9.02 -2.73
CA THR A 123 -13.53 10.31 -3.03
C THR A 123 -13.17 10.84 -4.42
N GLY A 124 -12.11 10.31 -5.05
CA GLY A 124 -11.68 10.73 -6.38
C GLY A 124 -10.96 12.08 -6.38
N GLU A 125 -10.43 12.49 -5.21
CA GLU A 125 -9.58 13.67 -5.01
C GLU A 125 -8.10 13.33 -5.16
#